data_AF-A0A5S4V5I8-F1
#
_entry.id   AF-A0A5S4V5I8-F1
#
_cell.length_a   1.000
_cell.length_b   1.000
_cell.length_c   1.000
_cell.angle_alpha   90.00
_cell.angle_beta   90.00
_cell.angle_gamma   90.00
#
_symmetry.space_group_name_H-M   'P 1'
#
loop_
_entity.id
_entity.type
_entity.pdbx_description
1 polymer ?
#
loop_
_entity_poly.entity_id
_entity_poly.type
_entity_poly.pdbx_seq_one_letter_code
_entity_poly.pdbx_strand_id
1 'polypeptide(L)'
;MESTGSTPYGAIVSEPGGARIMGRGMPEILIPWDELVDVSVSAYDAGQDVERVLSFGHASGHVVEVWHRADGWERAISDLGTYMSLVVDDPVARCRTITPDDEPVILARAR
;
A
#
# COMPACT_ATOMS: atom_id res chain seq x y z
N MET A 1 13.49 -22.46 -17.11
CA MET A 1 14.14 -21.89 -15.91
C MET A 1 13.54 -20.52 -15.75
N GLU A 2 12.38 -20.46 -15.10
CA GLU A 2 11.65 -19.21 -14.91
C GLU A 2 12.44 -18.36 -13.93
N SER A 3 12.91 -17.21 -14.39
CA SER A 3 13.50 -16.21 -13.53
C SER A 3 12.38 -15.75 -12.60
N THR A 4 12.39 -16.20 -11.35
CA THR A 4 11.66 -15.55 -10.27
C THR A 4 12.34 -14.20 -10.08
N GLY A 5 11.94 -13.24 -10.90
CA GLY A 5 12.33 -11.85 -10.79
C GLY A 5 11.86 -11.35 -9.44
N SER A 6 12.71 -11.49 -8.42
CA SER A 6 12.48 -10.91 -7.11
C SER A 6 12.50 -9.40 -7.32
N THR A 7 11.33 -8.78 -7.37
CA THR A 7 11.25 -7.34 -7.46
C THR A 7 11.75 -6.76 -6.14
N PRO A 8 12.76 -5.87 -6.17
CA PRO A 8 13.48 -5.46 -4.96
C PRO A 8 12.58 -4.76 -3.94
N TYR A 9 11.38 -4.36 -4.34
CA TYR A 9 10.40 -3.66 -3.52
C TYR A 9 9.22 -4.54 -3.08
N GLY A 10 9.17 -5.80 -3.54
CA GLY A 10 8.07 -6.70 -3.26
C GLY A 10 6.88 -6.55 -4.20
N ALA A 11 5.73 -7.09 -3.80
CA ALA A 11 4.48 -7.05 -4.55
C ALA A 11 3.27 -6.90 -3.63
N ILE A 12 2.20 -6.30 -4.16
CA ILE A 12 0.90 -6.18 -3.51
C ILE A 12 -0.16 -6.70 -4.48
N VAL A 13 -1.03 -7.58 -3.99
CA VAL A 13 -2.15 -8.10 -4.75
C VAL A 13 -3.43 -7.92 -3.94
N SER A 14 -4.40 -7.22 -4.51
CA SER A 14 -5.76 -7.20 -3.96
C SER A 14 -6.51 -8.45 -4.40
N GLU A 15 -7.06 -9.17 -3.44
CA GLU A 15 -7.81 -10.41 -3.66
C GLU A 15 -9.12 -10.37 -2.90
N PRO A 16 -10.14 -11.18 -3.24
CA PRO A 16 -11.44 -11.11 -2.56
C PRO A 16 -11.36 -11.31 -1.03
N GLY A 17 -10.37 -12.05 -0.55
CA GLY A 17 -10.18 -12.33 0.89
C GLY A 17 -9.29 -11.34 1.63
N GLY A 18 -8.60 -10.42 0.95
CA GLY A 18 -7.71 -9.45 1.61
C GLY A 18 -6.67 -8.82 0.68
N ALA A 19 -5.84 -7.95 1.27
CA ALA A 19 -4.63 -7.44 0.65
C ALA A 19 -3.47 -8.39 0.95
N ARG A 20 -2.93 -9.02 -0.10
CA ARG A 20 -1.75 -9.86 -0.01
C ARG A 20 -0.50 -9.04 -0.27
N ILE A 21 0.42 -9.02 0.68
CA ILE A 21 1.63 -8.21 0.68
C ILE A 21 2.85 -9.15 0.75
N MET A 22 3.75 -8.98 -0.20
CA MET A 22 5.01 -9.71 -0.31
C MET A 22 6.14 -8.69 -0.31
N GLY A 23 6.56 -8.19 0.86
CA GLY A 23 7.64 -7.20 0.90
C GLY A 23 9.04 -7.83 0.87
N ARG A 24 10.05 -6.97 0.69
CA ARG A 24 11.46 -7.39 0.67
C ARG A 24 11.89 -7.94 2.03
N GLY A 25 12.23 -9.23 2.10
CA GLY A 25 12.78 -9.85 3.31
C GLY A 25 11.77 -10.09 4.43
N MET A 26 10.47 -9.96 4.14
CA MET A 26 9.38 -10.31 5.03
C MET A 26 8.63 -11.53 4.47
N PRO A 27 8.01 -12.36 5.33
CA PRO A 27 7.09 -13.40 4.87
C PRO A 27 5.94 -12.76 4.08
N GLU A 28 5.36 -13.55 3.17
CA GLU A 28 4.07 -13.20 2.56
C GLU A 28 3.01 -13.10 3.66
N ILE A 29 2.23 -12.01 3.63
CA ILE A 29 1.15 -11.75 4.57
C ILE A 29 -0.12 -11.51 3.77
N LEU A 30 -1.21 -12.14 4.18
CA LEU A 30 -2.56 -11.78 3.74
C LEU A 30 -3.21 -11.02 4.89
N ILE A 31 -3.62 -9.77 4.62
CA ILE A 31 -4.40 -8.97 5.58
C ILE A 31 -5.86 -8.99 5.12
N PRO A 32 -6.77 -9.64 5.86
CA PRO A 32 -8.19 -9.62 5.56
C PRO A 32 -8.77 -8.21 5.48
N TRP A 33 -9.73 -8.00 4.58
CA TRP A 33 -10.34 -6.67 4.39
C TRP A 33 -11.10 -6.18 5.62
N ASP A 34 -11.68 -7.09 6.40
CA ASP A 34 -12.38 -6.81 7.66
C ASP A 34 -11.42 -6.54 8.82
N GLU A 35 -10.14 -6.85 8.67
CA GLU A 35 -9.09 -6.55 9.63
C GLU A 35 -8.28 -5.29 9.27
N LEU A 36 -8.45 -4.72 8.06
CA LEU A 36 -7.85 -3.43 7.69
C LEU A 36 -8.66 -2.27 8.25
N VAL A 37 -8.03 -1.45 9.09
CA VAL A 37 -8.64 -0.24 9.66
C VAL A 37 -8.50 0.97 8.75
N ASP A 38 -7.34 1.10 8.10
CA ASP A 38 -7.05 2.16 7.15
C ASP A 38 -5.88 1.80 6.22
N VAL A 39 -5.81 2.49 5.09
CA VAL A 39 -4.65 2.49 4.21
C VAL A 39 -4.23 3.93 3.99
N SER A 40 -2.97 4.24 4.26
CA SER A 40 -2.39 5.57 4.11
C SER A 40 -1.15 5.56 3.24
N VAL A 41 -0.74 6.73 2.79
CA VAL A 41 0.52 6.96 2.09
C VAL A 41 1.32 8.06 2.75
N SER A 42 2.62 7.84 2.88
CA SER A 42 3.61 8.82 3.32
C SER A 42 4.68 8.98 2.25
N ALA A 43 5.27 10.17 2.15
CA ALA A 43 6.41 10.44 1.28
C ALA A 43 7.66 10.77 2.09
N TYR A 44 8.81 10.38 1.54
CA TYR A 44 10.13 10.56 2.14
C TYR A 44 11.08 11.13 1.09
N ASP A 45 11.93 12.06 1.51
CA ASP A 45 13.02 12.56 0.69
C ASP A 45 14.14 11.52 0.63
N ALA A 46 14.46 11.07 -0.59
CA ALA A 46 15.57 10.17 -0.89
C ALA A 46 16.65 10.87 -1.74
N GLY A 47 16.87 12.16 -1.48
CA GLY A 47 17.91 12.98 -2.10
C GLY A 47 17.46 13.60 -3.41
N GLN A 48 17.54 12.85 -4.51
CA GLN A 48 17.07 13.32 -5.82
C GLN A 48 15.68 12.78 -6.20
N ASP A 49 15.15 11.87 -5.40
CA ASP A 49 13.87 11.20 -5.61
C ASP A 49 12.96 11.36 -4.38
N VAL A 50 11.65 11.26 -4.62
CA VAL A 50 10.66 11.10 -3.56
C VAL A 50 10.26 9.63 -3.49
N GLU A 51 10.54 8.99 -2.37
CA GLU A 51 10.03 7.65 -2.09
C GLU A 51 8.72 7.72 -1.33
N ARG A 52 7.86 6.74 -1.56
CA ARG A 52 6.54 6.67 -0.95
C ARG A 52 6.31 5.29 -0.38
N VAL A 53 5.71 5.26 0.79
CA VAL A 53 5.36 4.05 1.52
C VAL A 53 3.84 4.05 1.70
N LEU A 54 3.24 2.93 1.33
CA LEU A 54 1.87 2.59 1.62
C LEU A 54 1.85 1.86 2.95
N SER A 55 1.04 2.33 3.89
CA SER A 55 0.88 1.76 5.22
C SER A 55 -0.51 1.14 5.31
N PHE A 56 -0.56 -0.14 5.65
CA PHE A 56 -1.78 -0.92 5.84
C PHE A 56 -1.99 -1.11 7.33
N GLY A 57 -2.91 -0.34 7.91
CA GLY A 57 -3.26 -0.41 9.32
C GLY A 57 -4.14 -1.61 9.61
N HIS A 58 -3.70 -2.47 10.52
CA HIS A 58 -4.42 -3.67 10.95
C HIS A 58 -5.15 -3.43 12.28
N ALA A 59 -6.31 -4.07 12.48
CA ALA A 59 -7.14 -3.94 13.67
C ALA A 59 -6.44 -4.31 14.99
N SER A 60 -5.36 -5.11 14.94
CA SER A 60 -4.52 -5.39 16.10
C SER A 60 -3.60 -4.22 16.52
N GLY A 61 -3.58 -3.12 15.77
CA GLY A 61 -2.66 -2.00 15.94
C GLY A 61 -1.30 -2.19 15.26
N HIS A 62 -1.11 -3.27 14.50
CA HIS A 62 0.08 -3.44 13.66
C HIS A 62 -0.07 -2.68 12.34
N VAL A 63 1.05 -2.22 11.79
CA VAL A 63 1.09 -1.58 10.48
C VAL A 63 2.03 -2.37 9.57
N VAL A 64 1.56 -2.68 8.37
CA VAL A 64 2.38 -3.30 7.32
C VAL A 64 2.71 -2.25 6.28
N GLU A 65 4.00 -2.07 6.00
CA GLU A 65 4.50 -1.05 5.08
C GLU A 65 5.04 -1.68 3.80
N VAL A 66 4.76 -1.02 2.67
CA VAL A 66 5.23 -1.45 1.35
C VAL A 66 5.47 -0.24 0.45
N TRP A 67 6.53 -0.30 -0.35
CA TRP A 67 6.94 0.83 -1.18
C TRP A 67 6.05 0.95 -2.42
N HIS A 68 5.82 2.18 -2.89
CA HIS A 68 5.14 2.46 -4.16
C HIS A 68 5.88 1.94 -5.42
N ARG A 69 7.01 1.26 -5.26
CA ARG A 69 7.72 0.57 -6.35
C ARG A 69 7.46 -0.94 -6.35
N ALA A 70 6.67 -1.44 -5.39
CA ALA A 70 6.24 -2.83 -5.35
C ALA A 70 5.34 -3.15 -6.54
N ASP A 71 5.44 -4.36 -7.08
CA ASP A 71 4.59 -4.75 -8.20
C ASP A 71 3.11 -4.73 -7.79
N GLY A 72 2.25 -4.26 -8.70
CA GLY A 72 0.81 -4.26 -8.49
C GLY A 72 0.27 -3.18 -7.55
N TRP A 73 1.11 -2.30 -7.01
CA TRP A 73 0.66 -1.28 -6.04
C TRP A 73 -0.46 -0.38 -6.58
N GLU A 74 -0.38 0.11 -7.82
CA GLU A 74 -1.40 1.00 -8.39
C GLU A 74 -2.75 0.32 -8.49
N ARG A 75 -2.74 -0.96 -8.89
CA ARG A 75 -3.94 -1.76 -8.97
C ARG A 75 -4.52 -2.01 -7.58
N ALA A 76 -3.69 -2.39 -6.62
CA ALA A 76 -4.13 -2.61 -5.25
C ALA A 76 -4.75 -1.36 -4.62
N ILE A 77 -4.17 -0.18 -4.87
CA ILE A 77 -4.72 1.10 -4.40
C ILE A 77 -6.03 1.46 -5.12
N SER A 78 -6.14 1.18 -6.42
CA SER A 78 -7.38 1.37 -7.17
C SER A 78 -8.51 0.46 -6.66
N ASP A 79 -8.16 -0.77 -6.28
CA ASP A 79 -9.11 -1.79 -5.82
C ASP A 79 -9.64 -1.50 -4.40
N LEU A 80 -9.03 -0.60 -3.63
CA LEU A 80 -9.45 -0.24 -2.26
C LEU A 80 -10.93 0.15 -2.18
N GLY A 81 -11.45 0.88 -3.17
CA GLY A 81 -12.86 1.30 -3.18
C GLY A 81 -13.86 0.13 -3.24
N THR A 82 -13.42 -1.05 -3.66
CA THR A 82 -14.23 -2.28 -3.66
C THR A 82 -14.49 -2.78 -2.24
N TYR A 83 -13.49 -2.66 -1.36
CA TYR A 83 -13.48 -3.30 -0.03
C TYR A 83 -13.59 -2.32 1.13
N MET A 84 -13.10 -1.09 0.94
CA MET A 84 -13.00 -0.04 1.96
C MET A 84 -13.78 1.21 1.52
N SER A 85 -13.92 2.17 2.43
CA SER A 85 -14.44 3.51 2.14
C SER A 85 -13.28 4.42 1.72
N LEU A 86 -13.30 4.93 0.49
CA LEU A 86 -12.29 5.89 0.04
C LEU A 86 -12.48 7.23 0.76
N VAL A 87 -11.37 7.82 1.20
CA VAL A 87 -11.30 9.14 1.84
C VAL A 87 -10.89 10.23 0.84
N VAL A 88 -10.27 9.82 -0.27
CA VAL A 88 -9.86 10.70 -1.37
C VAL A 88 -10.49 10.22 -2.68
N ASP A 89 -10.74 11.16 -3.61
CA ASP A 89 -11.41 10.87 -4.88
C ASP A 89 -10.56 9.99 -5.82
N ASP A 90 -9.26 10.24 -5.89
CA ASP A 90 -8.30 9.47 -6.69
C ASP A 90 -7.10 9.06 -5.82
N PRO A 91 -7.14 7.86 -5.21
CA PRO A 91 -6.10 7.43 -4.29
C PRO A 91 -4.76 7.15 -5.00
N VAL A 92 -4.77 6.70 -6.26
CA VAL A 92 -3.53 6.48 -7.02
C VAL A 92 -2.86 7.81 -7.36
N ALA A 93 -3.62 8.79 -7.84
CA ALA A 93 -3.09 10.12 -8.09
C ALA A 93 -2.59 10.77 -6.80
N ARG A 94 -3.29 10.58 -5.67
CA ARG A 94 -2.83 11.11 -4.39
C ARG A 94 -1.50 10.48 -3.95
N CYS A 95 -1.36 9.16 -4.08
CA CYS A 95 -0.07 8.49 -3.87
C CYS A 95 1.02 9.12 -4.72
N ARG A 96 0.82 9.30 -6.03
CA ARG A 96 1.85 9.85 -6.93
C ARG A 96 2.23 11.31 -6.63
N THR A 97 1.34 12.08 -6.02
CA THR A 97 1.52 13.53 -5.84
C THR A 97 1.92 13.95 -4.43
N ILE A 98 1.77 13.09 -3.42
CA ILE A 98 2.25 13.38 -2.07
C ILE A 98 3.77 13.62 -2.06
N THR A 99 4.19 14.58 -1.25
CA THR A 99 5.56 15.07 -1.08
C THR A 99 6.01 14.91 0.38
N PRO A 100 7.32 14.95 0.67
CA PRO A 100 7.83 14.80 2.04
C PRO A 100 7.38 15.89 3.03
N ASP A 101 6.92 17.05 2.52
CA ASP A 101 6.38 18.13 3.34
C ASP A 101 4.89 17.94 3.70
N ASP A 102 4.20 16.98 3.06
CA ASP A 102 2.83 16.62 3.39
C ASP A 102 2.78 15.74 4.65
N GLU A 103 1.73 15.92 5.46
CA GLU A 103 1.36 14.91 6.47
C GLU A 103 0.92 13.60 5.78
N PRO A 104 1.06 12.44 6.45
CA PRO A 104 0.54 11.17 5.94
C PRO A 104 -0.93 11.28 5.54
N VAL A 105 -1.27 10.78 4.35
CA VAL A 105 -2.62 10.89 3.81
C VAL A 105 -3.32 9.55 3.90
N ILE A 106 -4.47 9.52 4.57
CA ILE A 106 -5.35 8.36 4.59
C ILE A 106 -6.10 8.31 3.25
N LEU A 107 -5.94 7.19 2.54
CA LEU A 107 -6.56 6.93 1.23
C LEU A 107 -7.92 6.26 1.39
N ALA A 108 -8.00 5.33 2.33
CA ALA A 108 -9.20 4.55 2.61
C ALA A 108 -9.29 4.15 4.09
N ARG A 109 -10.50 3.89 4.57
CA ARG A 109 -10.79 3.38 5.92
C ARG A 109 -11.76 2.21 5.87
N ALA A 110 -11.77 1.40 6.92
CA ALA A 110 -12.79 0.38 7.15
C ALA A 110 -14.20 0.95 6.94
N ARG A 111 -15.12 0.11 6.46
CA ARG A 111 -16.54 0.46 6.27
C ARG A 111 -17.32 0.44 7.58
#